data_AF-M6Y449-F1
#
_entry.id   AF-M6Y449-F1
#
_cell.length_a   1.000
_cell.length_b   1.000
_cell.length_c   1.000
_cell.angle_alpha   90.00
_cell.angle_beta   90.00
_cell.angle_gamma   90.00
#
_symmetry.space_group_name_H-M   'P 1'
#
loop_
_entity.id
_entity.type
_entity.pdbx_description
1 polymer ?
#
loop_
_entity_poly.entity_id
_entity_poly.type
_entity_poly.pdbx_seq_one_letter_code
_entity_poly.pdbx_strand_id
1 'polypeptide(L)'
;MGMNRRSAIEPVISHLKYDHNMIRNFLKGKEGDRINAILSAAGFNFSKLIRAFFVISKILSLHRFYFQFESCFFSFLKDLTFSETIK
;
A
#
# COMPACT_ATOMS: atom_id res chain seq x y z
N MET A 1 27.07 7.32 16.26
CA MET A 1 25.98 8.18 16.75
C MET A 1 24.66 7.44 16.55
N GLY A 2 24.10 6.87 17.62
CA GLY A 2 22.83 6.15 17.54
C GLY A 2 21.68 7.14 17.36
N MET A 3 20.80 6.89 16.39
CA MET A 3 19.59 7.69 16.22
C MET A 3 18.75 7.59 17.50
N ASN A 4 18.54 8.72 18.16
CA ASN A 4 17.64 8.81 19.30
C ASN A 4 16.24 8.40 18.85
N ARG A 5 15.65 7.39 19.49
CA ARG A 5 14.30 6.92 19.13
C ARG A 5 13.25 8.04 19.10
N ARG A 6 13.43 9.11 19.88
CA ARG A 6 12.57 10.30 19.87
C ARG A 6 12.60 11.06 18.54
N SER A 7 13.75 11.18 17.89
CA SER A 7 13.85 11.93 16.62
C SER A 7 13.10 11.25 15.47
N ALA A 8 12.88 9.93 15.56
CA ALA A 8 12.06 9.21 14.60
C ALA A 8 10.54 9.34 14.87
N ILE A 9 10.14 9.68 16.10
CA ILE A 9 8.74 9.72 16.53
C ILE A 9 8.15 11.13 16.36
N GLU A 10 8.92 12.18 16.62
CA GLU A 10 8.51 13.58 16.43
C GLU A 10 7.89 13.89 15.06
N PRO A 11 8.49 13.47 13.91
CA PRO A 11 7.87 13.70 12.61
C PRO A 11 6.54 12.96 12.46
N VAL A 12 6.42 11.73 13.00
CA VAL A 12 5.15 10.97 12.95
C VAL A 12 4.05 11.67 13.74
N ILE A 13 4.37 12.22 14.92
CA ILE A 13 3.42 13.00 15.72
C ILE A 13 3.02 14.30 14.99
N SER A 14 3.97 14.96 14.32
CA SER A 14 3.69 16.16 13.52
C SER A 14 2.71 15.84 12.39
N HIS A 15 2.98 14.81 11.59
CA HIS A 15 2.07 14.36 10.53
C HIS A 15 0.70 13.97 11.07
N LEU A 16 0.65 13.27 12.21
CA LEU A 16 -0.61 12.91 12.84
C LEU A 16 -1.46 14.13 13.23
N LYS A 17 -0.81 15.21 13.71
CA LYS A 17 -1.46 16.47 14.06
C LYS A 17 -2.05 17.17 12.83
N TYR A 18 -1.26 17.37 11.78
CA TYR A 18 -1.64 18.19 10.63
C TYR A 18 -2.40 17.42 9.55
N ASP A 19 -2.00 16.19 9.25
CA ASP A 19 -2.52 15.42 8.11
C ASP A 19 -3.66 14.47 8.49
N HIS A 20 -3.74 14.05 9.75
CA HIS A 20 -4.71 13.04 10.22
C HIS A 20 -5.79 13.56 11.18
N ASN A 21 -6.21 14.82 10.98
CA ASN A 21 -7.33 15.46 11.68
C ASN A 21 -7.26 15.44 13.22
N MET A 22 -6.11 15.14 13.81
CA MET A 22 -5.96 15.10 15.27
C MET A 22 -6.15 16.48 15.91
N ILE A 23 -5.86 17.57 15.17
CA ILE A 23 -6.15 18.95 15.59
C ILE A 23 -7.66 19.27 15.55
N ARG A 24 -8.42 18.62 14.65
CA ARG A 24 -9.87 18.82 14.49
C ARG A 24 -10.63 17.81 15.33
N ASN A 25 -10.58 17.98 16.65
CA ASN A 25 -11.39 17.18 17.57
C ASN A 25 -12.80 17.77 17.71
N PHE A 26 -13.82 17.01 17.33
CA PHE A 26 -15.23 17.36 17.52
C PHE A 26 -15.83 16.75 18.80
N LEU A 27 -15.08 15.91 19.50
CA LEU A 27 -15.46 15.29 20.77
C LEU A 27 -15.16 16.25 21.94
N LYS A 28 -16.07 16.31 22.90
CA LYS A 28 -16.02 17.31 23.98
C LYS A 28 -15.10 16.88 25.13
N GLY A 29 -14.20 17.77 25.53
CA GLY A 29 -13.38 17.63 26.74
C GLY A 29 -12.20 16.65 26.60
N LYS A 30 -11.46 16.49 27.70
CA LYS A 30 -10.19 15.74 27.75
C LYS A 30 -10.32 14.28 27.32
N GLU A 31 -11.48 13.68 27.58
CA GLU A 31 -11.72 12.29 27.18
C GLU A 31 -11.90 12.17 25.66
N GLY A 32 -12.59 13.15 25.05
CA GLY A 32 -12.67 13.27 23.60
C GLY A 32 -11.30 13.43 22.94
N ASP A 33 -10.42 14.25 23.52
CA ASP A 33 -9.07 14.45 23.00
C ASP A 33 -8.25 13.15 22.98
N ARG A 34 -8.38 12.34 24.04
CA ARG A 34 -7.72 11.02 24.13
C ARG A 34 -8.23 10.06 23.07
N ILE A 35 -9.56 9.99 22.91
CA ILE A 35 -10.20 9.13 21.91
C ILE A 35 -9.78 9.55 20.50
N ASN A 36 -9.79 10.85 20.20
CA ASN A 36 -9.38 11.37 18.89
C ASN A 36 -7.91 11.02 18.60
N ALA A 37 -7.01 11.18 19.58
CA ALA A 37 -5.61 10.83 19.42
C ALA A 37 -5.40 9.34 19.11
N ILE A 38 -6.11 8.45 19.81
CA ILE A 38 -6.04 7.00 19.58
C ILE A 38 -6.59 6.66 18.18
N LEU A 39 -7.72 7.23 17.79
CA LEU A 39 -8.37 6.94 16.52
C LEU A 39 -7.56 7.47 15.33
N SER A 40 -7.01 8.69 15.42
CA SER A 40 -6.10 9.23 14.41
C SER A 40 -4.85 8.36 14.25
N ALA A 41 -4.26 7.89 15.35
CA ALA A 41 -3.11 6.99 15.31
C ALA A 41 -3.45 5.63 14.68
N ALA A 42 -4.61 5.06 15.03
CA ALA A 42 -5.10 3.82 14.43
C ALA A 42 -5.35 3.99 12.91
N GLY A 43 -6.01 5.09 12.50
CA GLY A 43 -6.26 5.42 11.10
C GLY A 43 -4.97 5.57 10.28
N PHE A 44 -3.94 6.20 10.85
CA PHE A 44 -2.61 6.28 10.22
C PHE A 44 -1.99 4.89 10.00
N ASN A 45 -2.10 4.00 10.98
CA ASN A 45 -1.59 2.63 10.85
C ASN A 45 -2.38 1.82 9.82
N PHE A 46 -3.71 1.91 9.80
CA PHE A 46 -4.54 1.26 8.79
C PHE A 46 -4.26 1.77 7.38
N SER A 47 -3.98 3.07 7.21
CA SER A 47 -3.61 3.63 5.91
C SER A 47 -2.34 2.98 5.33
N LYS A 48 -1.35 2.68 6.18
CA LYS A 48 -0.14 1.96 5.76
C LYS A 48 -0.47 0.53 5.35
N LEU A 49 -1.31 -0.16 6.12
CA LEU A 49 -1.72 -1.53 5.84
C LEU A 49 -2.49 -1.62 4.50
N ILE A 50 -3.46 -0.73 4.27
CA ILE A 50 -4.22 -0.65 3.01
C ILE A 50 -3.28 -0.39 1.84
N ARG A 51 -2.32 0.52 1.98
CA ARG A 51 -1.32 0.79 0.93
C ARG A 51 -0.49 -0.46 0.62
N ALA A 52 -0.06 -1.22 1.63
CA ALA A 52 0.68 -2.46 1.43
C ALA A 52 -0.17 -3.51 0.70
N PHE A 53 -1.42 -3.71 1.10
CA PHE A 53 -2.34 -4.62 0.41
C PHE A 53 -2.58 -4.21 -1.04
N PHE A 54 -2.72 -2.91 -1.33
CA PHE A 54 -2.92 -2.43 -2.69
C PHE A 54 -1.71 -2.71 -3.58
N VAL A 55 -0.49 -2.53 -3.07
CA VAL A 55 0.75 -2.86 -3.79
C VAL A 55 0.84 -4.36 -4.06
N ILE A 56 0.57 -5.19 -3.07
CA ILE A 56 0.58 -6.65 -3.23
C ILE A 56 -0.44 -7.08 -4.29
N SER A 57 -1.68 -6.58 -4.21
CA SER A 57 -2.73 -6.86 -5.19
C SER A 57 -2.34 -6.42 -6.61
N LYS A 58 -1.67 -5.28 -6.76
CA LYS A 58 -1.15 -4.81 -8.05
C LYS A 58 -0.07 -5.73 -8.59
N ILE A 59 0.89 -6.14 -7.77
CA ILE A 59 1.97 -7.05 -8.18
C ILE A 59 1.38 -8.40 -8.62
N LEU A 60 0.44 -8.96 -7.86
CA LEU A 60 -0.23 -10.21 -8.20
C LEU A 60 -1.01 -10.10 -9.51
N SER A 61 -1.70 -8.98 -9.73
CA SER A 61 -2.42 -8.71 -10.98
C SER A 61 -1.47 -8.60 -12.17
N LEU A 62 -0.33 -7.91 -12.01
CA LEU A 62 0.69 -7.80 -13.04
C LEU A 62 1.32 -9.16 -13.34
N HIS A 63 1.71 -9.93 -12.33
CA HIS A 63 2.27 -11.26 -12.52
C HIS A 63 1.32 -12.18 -13.29
N ARG A 64 0.02 -12.16 -12.93
CA ARG A 64 -1.01 -12.90 -13.67
C ARG A 64 -1.13 -12.45 -15.12
N PHE A 65 -1.03 -11.14 -15.37
CA PHE A 65 -1.06 -10.58 -16.72
C PHE A 65 0.16 -10.99 -17.56
N TYR A 66 1.37 -10.89 -17.00
CA TYR A 66 2.61 -11.32 -17.66
C TYR A 66 2.60 -12.83 -17.97
N PHE A 67 2.13 -13.67 -17.04
CA PHE A 67 2.04 -15.11 -17.24
C PHE A 67 1.06 -15.49 -18.36
N GLN A 68 -0.08 -14.79 -18.44
CA GLN A 68 -1.05 -14.98 -19.52
C GLN A 68 -0.45 -14.57 -20.88
N PHE A 69 0.33 -13.49 -20.91
CA PHE A 69 0.98 -12.99 -22.11
C PHE A 69 2.05 -13.97 -22.64
N GLU A 70 2.93 -14.47 -21.77
CA GLU A 70 3.94 -15.49 -22.10
C GLU A 70 3.30 -16.77 -22.66
N SER A 71 2.26 -17.27 -21.99
CA SER A 71 1.53 -18.46 -22.45
C SER A 71 0.89 -18.26 -23.82
N CYS A 72 0.35 -17.07 -24.10
CA CYS A 72 -0.24 -16.74 -25.38
C CYS A 72 0.81 -16.60 -26.49
N PHE A 73 1.95 -15.97 -26.19
CA PHE A 73 3.08 -15.86 -27.10
C PHE A 73 3.66 -17.23 -27.46
N PHE A 74 3.80 -18.13 -26.49
CA PHE A 74 4.29 -19.50 -26.73
C PHE A 74 3.34 -20.32 -27.60
N SER A 75 2.02 -20.20 -27.39
CA SER A 75 1.02 -20.81 -28.28
C SER A 75 1.13 -20.27 -29.71
N PHE A 76 1.23 -18.95 -29.86
CA PHE A 76 1.38 -18.31 -31.17
C PHE A 76 2.67 -18.71 -31.90
N LEU A 77 3.80 -18.78 -31.18
CA LEU A 77 5.06 -19.24 -31.74
C LEU A 77 4.97 -20.70 -32.23
N LYS A 78 4.31 -21.58 -31.47
CA LYS A 78 4.07 -22.97 -31.90
C LYS A 78 3.28 -23.04 -33.20
N ASP A 79 2.27 -22.19 -33.36
CA ASP A 79 1.47 -22.12 -34.59
C ASP A 79 2.31 -21.66 -35.80
N LEU A 80 3.24 -20.72 -35.60
CA LEU A 80 4.18 -20.31 -36.66
C LEU A 80 5.15 -21.43 -37.06
N THR A 81 5.76 -22.12 -36.10
CA THR A 81 6.70 -23.21 -36.38
C THR A 81 6.01 -24.36 -37.11
N PHE A 82 4.77 -24.68 -36.73
CA PHE A 82 3.98 -25.70 -37.41
C PHE A 82 3.67 -25.34 -38.86
N SER A 83 3.37 -24.07 -39.15
CA SER A 83 3.11 -23.61 -40.51
C SER A 83 4.35 -23.66 -41.43
N GLU A 84 5.56 -23.52 -40.88
CA GLU A 84 6.80 -23.68 -41.66
C GLU A 84 7.16 -25.16 -41.88
N THR A 85 6.70 -26.07 -41.03
CA THR A 85 7.01 -27.52 -41.16
C THR A 85 6.13 -28.23 -42.19
N ILE A 86 5.02 -27.61 -42.62
CA ILE A 86 4.05 -28.18 -43.58
C ILE A 86 4.27 -27.67 -45.02
N LYS A 87 5.17 -26.71 -45.24
CA LYS A 87 5.64 -26.31 -46.58
C LYS A 87 6.90 -27.08 -46.95
#